data_AF-S6TKV5-F1
#
_entry.id   AF-S6TKV5-F1
#
_cell.length_a   1.000
_cell.length_b   1.000
_cell.length_c   1.000
_cell.angle_alpha   90.00
_cell.angle_beta   90.00
_cell.angle_gamma   90.00
#
_symmetry.space_group_name_H-M   'P 1'
#
loop_
_entity.id
_entity.type
_entity.pdbx_description
1 polymer ?
#
loop_
_entity_poly.entity_id
_entity_poly.type
_entity_poly.pdbx_seq_one_letter_code
_entity_poly.pdbx_strand_id
1 'polypeptide(L)'
;MINTTDNLTVHGDDVLQSAQAILQELAQKAMDAETVAGKANPELLRDMQARHRLALSIFLRHRKGRALTYQELTNLYSLCLVPDKQLDLAMPLYEELTGEYTPKLKDVSGLRIPIRAMFVLLWAKGHVTLPHSFNLSGIWAKYPEMIDMSEGFIHQIAGLNASHQQRCARTFQYRVNWKKPENIVFEELWEAAPAVVDKQREIKSKATKGSKGLDFSYLAWLHLFAKQYPSIVSPDQARLLEGYHTHLSTTRIEKSSTEIKKSYAEFAMHWGSIDPSQSKSENLKWRRSRYAAGLDGRKRKNKQKIEDQIAREDAQNWEAQSVLSPEEYAALPGRRRPTKGDYEWVESYYNTPENPHIEDNLASWVRAGQLHLEHIEEHQPKSRAQEVGYIHILMDYLGRYLPAWLRKHPDSGVEFPTNIEEFHRSIFWHRTKKNTKIKNLKGSSHLDLPLTLTAFFKVVVASAV
;
A
#
# COMPACT_ATOMS: atom_id res chain seq x y z
N MET A 1 -19.05 10.09 16.92
CA MET A 1 -18.37 11.10 16.07
C MET A 1 -17.10 10.56 15.41
N ILE A 2 -16.95 10.75 14.09
CA ILE A 2 -15.77 10.34 13.29
C ILE A 2 -15.00 11.59 12.85
N ASN A 3 -13.73 11.71 13.21
CA ASN A 3 -12.87 12.84 12.79
C ASN A 3 -12.44 12.68 11.33
N THR A 4 -13.02 13.51 10.47
CA THR A 4 -12.71 13.62 9.02
C THR A 4 -11.82 14.80 8.67
N THR A 5 -11.35 15.55 9.68
CA THR A 5 -10.54 16.76 9.49
C THR A 5 -9.04 16.46 9.55
N ASP A 6 -8.23 17.50 9.31
CA ASP A 6 -6.78 17.46 9.51
C ASP A 6 -6.34 17.86 10.91
N ASN A 7 -7.29 18.28 11.74
CA ASN A 7 -7.06 18.80 13.08
C ASN A 7 -7.53 17.80 14.14
N LEU A 8 -7.02 17.98 15.36
CA LEU A 8 -7.56 17.31 16.52
C LEU A 8 -9.01 17.76 16.76
N THR A 9 -9.87 16.84 17.19
CA THR A 9 -11.17 17.20 17.78
C THR A 9 -11.11 16.92 19.26
N VAL A 10 -11.43 17.92 20.09
CA VAL A 10 -11.47 17.83 21.55
C VAL A 10 -12.91 17.56 21.98
N HIS A 11 -13.09 16.67 22.97
CA HIS A 11 -14.39 16.23 23.46
C HIS A 11 -14.61 16.46 24.98
N GLY A 12 -13.64 17.04 25.70
CA GLY A 12 -13.75 17.24 27.15
C GLY A 12 -13.07 18.52 27.66
N ASP A 13 -13.62 19.09 28.73
CA ASP A 13 -13.21 20.38 29.30
C ASP A 13 -11.86 20.32 30.02
N ASP A 14 -11.45 19.13 30.47
CA ASP A 14 -10.22 18.89 31.22
C ASP A 14 -9.04 18.40 30.34
N VAL A 15 -9.19 18.44 29.01
CA VAL A 15 -8.20 17.87 28.08
C VAL A 15 -6.79 18.46 28.28
N LEU A 16 -6.69 19.75 28.62
CA LEU A 16 -5.41 20.45 28.77
C LEU A 16 -4.71 20.03 30.06
N GLN A 17 -5.46 19.92 31.17
CA GLN A 17 -4.95 19.41 32.44
C GLN A 17 -4.54 17.94 32.30
N SER A 18 -5.37 17.13 31.64
CA SER A 18 -5.08 15.72 31.35
C SER A 18 -3.83 15.58 30.47
N ALA A 19 -3.66 16.42 29.44
CA ALA A 19 -2.48 16.41 28.60
C ALA A 19 -1.21 16.74 29.40
N GLN A 20 -1.27 17.77 30.25
CA GLN A 20 -0.16 18.19 31.09
C GLN A 20 0.24 17.10 32.10
N ALA A 21 -0.73 16.48 32.77
CA ALA A 21 -0.50 15.38 33.70
C ALA A 21 0.15 14.17 33.01
N ILE A 22 -0.33 13.80 31.82
CA ILE A 22 0.25 12.70 31.04
C ILE A 22 1.69 13.01 30.62
N LEU A 23 1.98 14.23 30.18
CA LEU A 23 3.36 14.62 29.83
C LEU A 23 4.29 14.54 31.05
N GLN A 24 3.83 14.95 32.23
CA GLN A 24 4.61 14.84 33.47
C GLN A 24 4.88 13.37 33.84
N GLU A 25 3.88 12.50 33.75
CA GLU A 25 4.04 11.06 34.01
C GLU A 25 5.04 10.41 33.05
N LEU A 26 4.92 10.69 31.74
CA LEU A 26 5.85 10.17 30.73
C LEU A 26 7.28 10.69 30.93
N ALA A 27 7.44 11.94 31.38
CA ALA A 27 8.74 12.52 31.70
C ALA A 27 9.37 11.85 32.92
N GLN A 28 8.58 11.65 33.98
CA GLN A 28 9.05 10.97 35.20
C GLN A 28 9.50 9.54 34.88
N LYS A 29 8.69 8.81 34.10
CA LYS A 29 9.06 7.46 33.65
C LYS A 29 10.38 7.43 32.88
N ALA A 30 10.64 8.42 32.02
CA ALA A 30 11.90 8.54 31.30
C ALA A 30 13.08 8.83 32.25
N MET A 31 12.88 9.67 33.27
CA MET A 31 13.88 9.97 34.30
C MET A 31 14.23 8.76 35.17
N ASP A 32 13.22 7.96 35.52
CA ASP A 32 13.40 6.76 36.34
C ASP A 32 14.16 5.67 35.59
N ALA A 33 13.86 5.50 34.29
CA ALA A 33 14.51 4.52 33.44
C ALA A 33 15.96 4.89 33.06
N GLU A 34 16.33 6.18 33.08
CA GLU A 34 17.66 6.63 32.72
C GLU A 34 18.68 6.36 33.84
N THR A 35 19.86 5.86 33.48
CA THR A 35 20.92 5.50 34.43
C THR A 35 22.14 6.40 34.37
N VAL A 36 22.24 7.27 33.35
CA VAL A 36 23.36 8.19 33.17
C VAL A 36 23.47 9.19 34.33
N ALA A 37 24.68 9.39 34.82
CA ALA A 37 25.00 10.38 35.85
C ALA A 37 24.68 11.80 35.36
N GLY A 38 24.09 12.63 36.22
CA GLY A 38 23.66 13.98 35.85
C GLY A 38 22.25 14.07 35.26
N LYS A 39 21.49 12.97 35.20
CA LYS A 39 20.09 12.97 34.74
C LYS A 39 19.18 13.96 35.48
N ALA A 40 19.54 14.38 36.70
CA ALA A 40 18.84 15.41 37.45
C ALA A 40 18.89 16.80 36.79
N ASN A 41 19.84 17.05 35.88
CA ASN A 41 19.93 18.27 35.06
C ASN A 41 20.16 17.87 33.59
N PRO A 42 19.14 17.30 32.92
CA PRO A 42 19.30 16.69 31.61
C PRO A 42 19.73 17.69 30.52
N GLU A 43 19.40 18.98 30.69
CA GLU A 43 19.82 20.07 29.82
C GLU A 43 21.34 20.34 29.85
N LEU A 44 22.07 19.82 30.84
CA LEU A 44 23.54 19.94 30.94
C LEU A 44 24.29 18.70 30.47
N LEU A 45 23.57 17.62 30.11
CA LEU A 45 24.20 16.38 29.67
C LEU A 45 24.92 16.58 28.32
N ARG A 46 26.14 16.04 28.25
CA ARG A 46 26.92 15.96 27.00
C ARG A 46 26.54 14.75 26.14
N ASP A 47 26.01 13.69 26.76
CA ASP A 47 25.50 12.53 26.04
C ASP A 47 24.21 12.87 25.30
N MET A 48 24.33 13.05 23.99
CA MET A 48 23.23 13.41 23.11
C MET A 48 22.15 12.31 22.99
N GLN A 49 22.46 11.05 23.28
CA GLN A 49 21.48 9.97 23.31
C GLN A 49 20.69 9.98 24.62
N ALA A 50 21.36 10.22 25.75
CA ALA A 50 20.68 10.42 27.03
C ALA A 50 19.76 11.66 26.96
N ARG A 51 20.23 12.77 26.39
CA ARG A 51 19.39 13.95 26.11
C ARG A 51 18.16 13.61 25.30
N HIS A 52 18.33 12.85 24.21
CA HIS A 52 17.22 12.43 23.36
C HIS A 52 16.18 11.60 24.14
N ARG A 53 16.62 10.71 25.04
CA ARG A 53 15.72 9.93 25.89
C ARG A 53 14.98 10.81 26.91
N LEU A 54 15.66 11.81 27.46
CA LEU A 54 15.15 12.78 28.43
C LEU A 54 14.56 14.06 27.82
N ALA A 55 14.35 14.09 26.50
CA ALA A 55 13.88 15.26 25.77
C ALA A 55 12.57 15.85 26.32
N LEU A 56 11.65 15.01 26.78
CA LEU A 56 10.39 15.47 27.39
C LEU A 56 10.62 16.16 28.74
N SER A 57 11.54 15.66 29.55
CA SER A 57 11.92 16.28 30.83
C SER A 57 12.56 17.64 30.59
N ILE A 58 13.44 17.75 29.60
CA ILE A 58 14.06 19.02 29.17
C ILE A 58 12.97 20.01 28.72
N PHE A 59 12.07 19.58 27.83
CA PHE A 59 10.96 20.39 27.33
C PHE A 59 10.07 20.95 28.46
N LEU A 60 9.66 20.11 29.41
CA LEU A 60 8.80 20.54 30.53
C LEU A 60 9.52 21.55 31.44
N ARG A 61 10.85 21.42 31.62
CA ARG A 61 11.66 22.40 32.36
C ARG A 61 11.70 23.74 31.65
N HIS A 62 11.92 23.76 30.34
CA HIS A 62 11.90 25.01 29.58
C HIS A 62 10.53 25.69 29.62
N ARG A 63 9.44 24.91 29.66
CA ARG A 63 8.08 25.46 29.84
C ARG A 63 7.80 26.04 31.24
N LYS A 64 8.64 25.77 32.24
CA LYS A 64 8.54 26.30 33.62
C LYS A 64 7.14 26.13 34.25
N GLY A 65 6.49 25.00 33.98
CA GLY A 65 5.16 24.70 34.53
C GLY A 65 3.99 25.50 33.94
N ARG A 66 4.21 26.27 32.86
CA ARG A 66 3.14 27.01 32.17
C ARG A 66 2.05 26.07 31.68
N ALA A 67 0.80 26.40 32.04
CA ALA A 67 -0.39 25.68 31.59
C ALA A 67 -0.47 25.61 30.05
N LEU A 68 -0.96 24.48 29.54
CA LEU A 68 -1.18 24.31 28.10
C LEU A 68 -2.39 25.10 27.63
N THR A 69 -2.30 25.69 26.45
CA THR A 69 -3.44 26.23 25.69
C THR A 69 -3.85 25.29 24.56
N TYR A 70 -5.04 25.47 23.98
CA TYR A 70 -5.48 24.69 22.81
C TYR A 70 -4.59 24.88 21.58
N GLN A 71 -4.08 26.10 21.36
CA GLN A 71 -3.13 26.36 20.30
C GLN A 71 -1.83 25.57 20.52
N GLU A 72 -1.32 25.54 21.75
CA GLU A 72 -0.13 24.75 22.08
C GLU A 72 -0.37 23.25 21.97
N LEU A 73 -1.56 22.74 22.32
CA LEU A 73 -1.92 21.35 22.09
C LEU A 73 -1.90 21.01 20.59
N THR A 74 -2.37 21.93 19.74
CA THR A 74 -2.31 21.79 18.28
C THR A 74 -0.87 21.86 17.77
N ASN A 75 -0.04 22.75 18.29
CA ASN A 75 1.38 22.85 17.94
C ASN A 75 2.16 21.59 18.36
N LEU A 76 1.86 21.02 19.54
CA LEU A 76 2.40 19.73 19.98
C LEU A 76 2.04 18.61 18.99
N TYR A 77 0.80 18.59 18.51
CA TYR A 77 0.38 17.64 17.48
C TYR A 77 1.17 17.82 16.18
N SER A 78 1.27 19.04 15.67
CA SER A 78 2.06 19.36 14.48
C SER A 78 3.52 18.94 14.65
N LEU A 79 4.15 19.24 15.78
CA LEU A 79 5.53 18.88 16.09
C LEU A 79 5.73 17.36 16.04
N CYS A 80 4.77 16.58 16.54
CA CYS A 80 4.88 15.12 16.54
C CYS A 80 4.67 14.48 15.15
N LEU A 81 4.17 15.23 14.17
CA LEU A 81 4.03 14.78 12.78
C LEU A 81 5.30 15.04 11.94
N VAL A 82 6.13 16.01 12.32
CA VAL A 82 7.34 16.36 11.58
C VAL A 82 8.32 15.17 11.54
N PRO A 83 8.74 14.69 10.34
CA PRO A 83 9.75 13.65 10.22
C PRO A 83 11.13 14.15 10.64
N ASP A 84 11.99 13.27 11.14
CA ASP A 84 13.37 13.60 11.56
C ASP A 84 14.22 14.22 10.43
N LYS A 85 13.87 13.94 9.16
CA LYS A 85 14.52 14.53 7.98
C LYS A 85 14.16 16.00 7.74
N GLN A 86 13.14 16.51 8.42
CA GLN A 86 12.60 17.87 8.27
C GLN A 86 12.64 18.61 9.61
N LEU A 87 13.68 18.38 10.41
CA LEU A 87 13.83 18.99 11.74
C LEU A 87 13.76 20.52 11.71
N ASP A 88 14.16 21.17 10.63
CA ASP A 88 14.07 22.62 10.45
C ASP A 88 12.63 23.14 10.56
N LEU A 89 11.62 22.30 10.24
CA LEU A 89 10.20 22.65 10.43
C LEU A 89 9.73 22.45 11.89
N ALA A 90 10.42 21.63 12.67
CA ALA A 90 10.09 21.37 14.07
C ALA A 90 10.70 22.39 15.03
N MET A 91 11.83 23.01 14.66
CA MET A 91 12.53 23.99 15.50
C MET A 91 11.65 25.20 15.87
N PRO A 92 10.95 25.87 14.93
CA PRO A 92 10.09 27.00 15.27
C PRO A 92 8.92 26.61 16.17
N LEU A 93 8.35 25.42 15.96
CA LEU A 93 7.27 24.89 16.81
C LEU A 93 7.76 24.64 18.23
N TYR A 94 8.99 24.13 18.39
CA TYR A 94 9.60 23.94 19.71
C TYR A 94 9.82 25.29 20.40
N GLU A 95 10.41 26.25 19.69
CA GLU A 95 10.65 27.61 20.20
C GLU A 95 9.35 28.26 20.67
N GLU A 96 8.27 28.18 19.89
CA GLU A 96 6.96 28.74 20.28
C GLU A 96 6.40 28.06 21.56
N LEU A 97 6.61 26.75 21.70
CA LEU A 97 6.14 25.98 22.85
C LEU A 97 6.97 26.24 24.11
N THR A 98 8.27 26.53 24.01
CA THR A 98 9.17 26.61 25.18
C THR A 98 9.79 27.97 25.44
N GLY A 99 9.80 28.87 24.45
CA GLY A 99 10.56 30.12 24.45
C GLY A 99 12.07 29.93 24.28
N GLU A 100 12.53 28.76 23.83
CA GLU A 100 13.96 28.46 23.66
C GLU A 100 14.36 28.68 22.20
N TYR A 101 15.15 29.73 21.94
CA TYR A 101 15.54 30.17 20.59
C TYR A 101 16.60 29.27 19.93
N THR A 102 17.37 28.51 20.71
CA THR A 102 18.46 27.67 20.19
C THR A 102 18.43 26.24 20.73
N PRO A 103 17.33 25.49 20.54
CA PRO A 103 17.20 24.16 21.10
C PRO A 103 18.19 23.19 20.44
N LYS A 104 18.70 22.21 21.20
CA LYS A 104 19.52 21.16 20.60
C LYS A 104 18.64 20.23 19.78
N LEU A 105 19.14 19.81 18.60
CA LEU A 105 18.38 18.95 17.68
C LEU A 105 17.82 17.67 18.33
N LYS A 106 18.56 17.06 19.27
CA LYS A 106 18.12 15.85 19.98
C LYS A 106 17.01 16.09 20.99
N ASP A 107 16.91 17.30 21.53
CA ASP A 107 15.83 17.69 22.44
C ASP A 107 14.54 17.82 21.62
N VAL A 108 14.62 18.36 20.40
CA VAL A 108 13.47 18.45 19.48
C VAL A 108 13.08 17.08 18.93
N SER A 109 14.03 16.30 18.38
CA SER A 109 13.70 15.01 17.77
C SER A 109 13.22 13.98 18.80
N GLY A 110 13.70 14.05 20.05
CA GLY A 110 13.33 13.14 21.14
C GLY A 110 11.89 13.32 21.66
N LEU A 111 11.25 14.45 21.38
CA LEU A 111 9.89 14.75 21.84
C LEU A 111 8.78 14.05 21.08
N ARG A 112 9.04 13.67 19.83
CA ARG A 112 8.04 13.16 18.91
C ARG A 112 7.30 11.93 19.45
N ILE A 113 8.01 10.96 19.99
CA ILE A 113 7.40 9.71 20.49
C ILE A 113 6.62 9.94 21.80
N PRO A 114 7.16 10.63 22.82
CA PRO A 114 6.38 10.96 24.01
C PRO A 114 5.11 11.78 23.74
N ILE A 115 5.15 12.74 22.82
CA ILE A 115 3.95 13.52 22.47
C ILE A 115 2.89 12.64 21.79
N ARG A 116 3.30 11.75 20.88
CA ARG A 116 2.37 10.78 20.29
C ARG A 116 1.74 9.86 21.34
N ALA A 117 2.55 9.38 22.29
CA ALA A 117 2.06 8.57 23.41
C ALA A 117 1.02 9.34 24.22
N MET A 118 1.27 10.62 24.52
CA MET A 118 0.30 11.48 25.19
C MET A 118 -1.03 11.58 24.41
N PHE A 119 -1.00 11.76 23.10
CA PHE A 119 -2.23 11.75 22.28
C PHE A 119 -2.96 10.42 22.27
N VAL A 120 -2.25 9.28 22.30
CA VAL A 120 -2.88 7.96 22.46
C VAL A 120 -3.58 7.85 23.81
N LEU A 121 -2.96 8.33 24.89
CA LEU A 121 -3.55 8.30 26.23
C LEU A 121 -4.76 9.25 26.37
N LEU A 122 -4.68 10.46 25.79
CA LEU A 122 -5.83 11.37 25.70
C LEU A 122 -6.97 10.74 24.92
N TRP A 123 -6.66 10.06 23.81
CA TRP A 123 -7.66 9.33 23.05
C TRP A 123 -8.24 8.21 23.91
N ALA A 124 -7.43 7.40 24.60
CA ALA A 124 -7.89 6.28 25.43
C ALA A 124 -8.87 6.75 26.54
N LYS A 125 -8.59 7.92 27.15
CA LYS A 125 -9.48 8.59 28.11
C LYS A 125 -10.72 9.25 27.49
N GLY A 126 -10.80 9.32 26.17
CA GLY A 126 -11.94 9.88 25.43
C GLY A 126 -11.94 11.39 25.28
N HIS A 127 -10.83 12.08 25.58
CA HIS A 127 -10.75 13.55 25.48
C HIS A 127 -10.51 14.04 24.05
N VAL A 128 -9.97 13.20 23.16
CA VAL A 128 -9.64 13.61 21.78
C VAL A 128 -9.95 12.51 20.77
N THR A 129 -10.25 12.94 19.54
CA THR A 129 -10.14 12.10 18.33
C THR A 129 -9.07 12.66 17.42
N LEU A 130 -8.17 11.79 16.97
CA LEU A 130 -6.98 12.13 16.21
C LEU A 130 -7.27 12.10 14.70
N PRO A 131 -6.67 13.00 13.91
CA PRO A 131 -6.95 13.08 12.48
C PRO A 131 -6.22 11.99 11.69
N HIS A 132 -6.45 11.99 10.38
CA HIS A 132 -6.00 10.91 9.51
C HIS A 132 -4.47 10.76 9.38
N SER A 133 -3.74 11.84 9.66
CA SER A 133 -2.28 11.94 9.62
C SER A 133 -1.59 11.31 10.83
N PHE A 134 -2.32 10.97 11.89
CA PHE A 134 -1.75 10.40 13.10
C PHE A 134 -1.16 9.01 12.86
N ASN A 135 0.00 8.74 13.46
CA ASN A 135 0.67 7.45 13.34
C ASN A 135 1.31 7.00 14.67
N LEU A 136 1.22 5.70 14.94
CA LEU A 136 1.75 5.04 16.14
C LEU A 136 3.24 4.72 16.09
N SER A 137 3.93 5.10 15.02
CA SER A 137 5.30 4.66 14.80
C SER A 137 6.20 5.08 15.97
N GLY A 138 6.91 4.10 16.54
CA GLY A 138 7.83 4.26 17.67
C GLY A 138 7.19 4.23 19.06
N ILE A 139 5.86 4.33 19.19
CA ILE A 139 5.19 4.35 20.52
C ILE A 139 5.38 3.03 21.24
N TRP A 140 4.95 1.91 20.65
CA TRP A 140 5.03 0.60 21.30
C TRP A 140 6.46 0.11 21.54
N ALA A 141 7.42 0.59 20.74
CA ALA A 141 8.83 0.30 20.97
C ALA A 141 9.38 1.04 22.21
N LYS A 142 8.88 2.25 22.50
CA LYS A 142 9.28 3.05 23.67
C LYS A 142 8.44 2.77 24.92
N TYR A 143 7.16 2.45 24.73
CA TYR A 143 6.15 2.24 25.76
C TYR A 143 5.36 0.95 25.47
N PRO A 144 5.94 -0.24 25.67
CA PRO A 144 5.29 -1.52 25.36
C PRO A 144 3.99 -1.74 26.13
N GLU A 145 3.89 -1.25 27.36
CA GLU A 145 2.68 -1.33 28.19
C GLU A 145 1.47 -0.62 27.58
N MET A 146 1.68 0.30 26.63
CA MET A 146 0.59 1.02 25.99
C MET A 146 -0.10 0.22 24.88
N ILE A 147 0.40 -0.97 24.53
CA ILE A 147 -0.22 -1.82 23.49
C ILE A 147 -1.69 -2.06 23.86
N ASP A 148 -1.94 -2.61 25.05
CA ASP A 148 -3.28 -2.96 25.52
C ASP A 148 -4.21 -1.73 25.65
N MET A 149 -3.65 -0.59 26.06
CA MET A 149 -4.40 0.68 26.16
C MET A 149 -4.74 1.30 24.80
N SER A 150 -3.95 0.96 23.78
CA SER A 150 -4.05 1.53 22.44
C SER A 150 -4.83 0.64 21.46
N GLU A 151 -5.09 -0.62 21.83
CA GLU A 151 -5.82 -1.62 21.04
C GLU A 151 -7.20 -1.89 21.68
N GLY A 152 -8.20 -1.10 21.27
CA GLY A 152 -9.57 -1.27 21.76
C GLY A 152 -10.35 -2.37 21.04
N PHE A 153 -11.67 -2.40 21.27
CA PHE A 153 -12.56 -3.37 20.63
C PHE A 153 -12.53 -3.31 19.08
N ILE A 154 -12.24 -2.13 18.50
CA ILE A 154 -12.06 -1.97 17.05
C ILE A 154 -10.92 -2.84 16.54
N HIS A 155 -9.79 -2.85 17.26
CA HIS A 155 -8.64 -3.71 16.95
C HIS A 155 -9.01 -5.18 17.11
N GLN A 156 -9.67 -5.54 18.22
CA GLN A 156 -10.09 -6.93 18.50
C GLN A 156 -10.96 -7.50 17.38
N ILE A 157 -11.94 -6.74 16.89
CA ILE A 157 -12.82 -7.14 15.78
C ILE A 157 -12.03 -7.28 14.47
N ALA A 158 -11.08 -6.38 14.20
CA ALA A 158 -10.23 -6.47 13.01
C ALA A 158 -9.21 -7.62 13.08
N GLY A 159 -8.82 -8.01 14.29
CA GLY A 159 -7.92 -9.12 14.61
C GLY A 159 -8.36 -10.47 14.05
N LEU A 160 -9.66 -10.61 13.74
CA LEU A 160 -10.25 -11.81 13.15
C LEU A 160 -9.73 -12.13 11.73
N ASN A 161 -9.06 -11.20 11.02
CA ASN A 161 -8.47 -11.40 9.69
C ASN A 161 -7.08 -10.72 9.54
N ALA A 162 -6.05 -11.52 9.24
CA ALA A 162 -4.64 -11.22 9.56
C ALA A 162 -3.80 -10.35 8.59
N SER A 163 -4.34 -9.41 7.78
CA SER A 163 -3.43 -8.61 6.92
C SER A 163 -3.81 -7.16 6.67
N HIS A 164 -4.81 -6.90 5.84
CA HIS A 164 -5.19 -5.55 5.44
C HIS A 164 -6.11 -4.87 6.46
N GLN A 165 -7.08 -5.64 6.99
CA GLN A 165 -8.12 -5.13 7.88
C GLN A 165 -7.58 -4.66 9.23
N GLN A 166 -6.63 -5.41 9.81
CA GLN A 166 -5.91 -4.97 11.02
C GLN A 166 -5.20 -3.62 10.81
N ARG A 167 -4.59 -3.39 9.63
CA ARG A 167 -3.90 -2.14 9.34
C ARG A 167 -4.87 -0.96 9.25
N CYS A 168 -5.97 -1.12 8.51
CA CYS A 168 -6.98 -0.05 8.38
C CYS A 168 -7.64 0.26 9.74
N ALA A 169 -7.97 -0.78 10.52
CA ALA A 169 -8.57 -0.63 11.83
C ALA A 169 -7.65 0.10 12.83
N ARG A 170 -6.35 -0.20 12.81
CA ARG A 170 -5.36 0.50 13.65
C ARG A 170 -5.32 1.99 13.39
N THR A 171 -5.49 2.44 12.15
CA THR A 171 -5.52 3.89 11.86
C THR A 171 -6.89 4.49 12.13
N PHE A 172 -7.96 3.75 11.86
CA PHE A 172 -9.34 4.21 12.04
C PHE A 172 -9.70 4.42 13.52
N GLN A 173 -9.27 3.54 14.43
CA GLN A 173 -9.71 3.57 15.83
C GLN A 173 -9.44 4.92 16.52
N TYR A 174 -8.34 5.60 16.19
CA TYR A 174 -7.99 6.87 16.82
C TYR A 174 -8.84 8.05 16.36
N ARG A 175 -9.58 7.88 15.25
CA ARG A 175 -10.43 8.91 14.65
C ARG A 175 -11.82 8.95 15.26
N VAL A 176 -12.17 7.95 16.06
CA VAL A 176 -13.48 7.83 16.70
C VAL A 176 -13.33 7.84 18.20
N ASN A 177 -14.37 8.33 18.88
CA ASN A 177 -14.43 8.27 20.34
C ASN A 177 -15.18 7.03 20.86
N TRP A 178 -15.26 5.97 20.03
CA TRP A 178 -15.91 4.72 20.40
C TRP A 178 -14.97 3.89 21.27
N LYS A 179 -15.40 3.59 22.50
CA LYS A 179 -14.64 2.78 23.48
C LYS A 179 -15.22 1.40 23.70
N LYS A 180 -16.51 1.23 23.43
CA LYS A 180 -17.24 -0.03 23.49
C LYS A 180 -18.22 -0.16 22.31
N PRO A 181 -18.68 -1.38 21.97
CA PRO A 181 -19.59 -1.60 20.84
C PRO A 181 -20.83 -0.71 20.87
N GLU A 182 -21.38 -0.44 22.06
CA GLU A 182 -22.60 0.35 22.26
C GLU A 182 -22.40 1.85 21.97
N ASN A 183 -21.17 2.33 21.81
CA ASN A 183 -20.92 3.71 21.39
C ASN A 183 -21.16 3.92 19.90
N ILE A 184 -21.36 2.86 19.12
CA ILE A 184 -21.58 2.96 17.68
C ILE A 184 -23.05 3.24 17.43
N VAL A 185 -23.29 4.31 16.67
CA VAL A 185 -24.61 4.72 16.21
C VAL A 185 -24.59 4.69 14.69
N PHE A 186 -25.50 3.94 14.08
CA PHE A 186 -25.53 3.77 12.62
C PHE A 186 -25.77 5.10 11.89
N GLU A 187 -26.60 5.96 12.47
CA GLU A 187 -26.91 7.28 11.94
C GLU A 187 -25.65 8.15 11.88
N GLU A 188 -24.75 8.09 12.88
CA GLU A 188 -23.47 8.80 12.83
C GLU A 188 -22.59 8.32 11.66
N LEU A 189 -22.56 7.01 11.41
CA LEU A 189 -21.82 6.42 10.29
C LEU A 189 -22.38 6.89 8.95
N TRP A 190 -23.70 6.93 8.82
CA TRP A 190 -24.41 7.38 7.61
C TRP A 190 -24.16 8.86 7.32
N GLU A 191 -24.34 9.71 8.34
CA GLU A 191 -24.18 11.16 8.24
C GLU A 191 -22.73 11.56 7.95
N ALA A 192 -21.75 10.80 8.46
CA ALA A 192 -20.34 11.04 8.19
C ALA A 192 -19.88 10.57 6.79
N ALA A 193 -20.65 9.74 6.09
CA ALA A 193 -20.22 9.10 4.84
C ALA A 193 -19.74 10.08 3.75
N PRO A 194 -20.40 11.23 3.48
CA PRO A 194 -19.92 12.21 2.51
C PRO A 194 -18.52 12.74 2.84
N ALA A 195 -18.30 13.15 4.09
CA ALA A 195 -17.00 13.69 4.53
C ALA A 195 -15.90 12.61 4.50
N VAL A 196 -16.25 11.37 4.82
CA VAL A 196 -15.32 10.22 4.76
C VAL A 196 -14.89 9.94 3.31
N VAL A 197 -15.82 9.99 2.36
CA VAL A 197 -15.55 9.79 0.93
C VAL A 197 -14.72 10.94 0.35
N ASP A 198 -15.05 12.19 0.69
CA ASP A 198 -14.29 13.36 0.26
C ASP A 198 -12.85 13.30 0.77
N LYS A 199 -12.67 12.96 2.05
CA LYS A 199 -11.32 12.83 2.62
C LYS A 199 -10.54 11.69 1.98
N GLN A 200 -11.19 10.57 1.71
CA GLN A 200 -10.56 9.45 0.99
C GLN A 200 -10.12 9.84 -0.43
N ARG A 201 -10.91 10.68 -1.12
CA ARG A 201 -10.59 11.19 -2.46
C ARG A 201 -9.38 12.12 -2.42
N GLU A 202 -9.34 13.03 -1.45
CA GLU A 202 -8.21 13.94 -1.22
C GLU A 202 -6.91 13.19 -0.90
N ILE A 203 -6.97 12.19 -0.01
CA ILE A 203 -5.80 11.35 0.31
C ILE A 203 -5.29 10.63 -0.94
N LYS A 204 -6.19 10.11 -1.77
CA LYS A 204 -5.83 9.41 -3.02
C LYS A 204 -5.26 10.36 -4.07
N SER A 205 -5.72 11.60 -4.15
CA SER A 205 -5.18 12.57 -5.13
C SER A 205 -3.78 13.05 -4.74
N LYS A 206 -3.46 13.12 -3.45
CA LYS A 206 -2.13 13.49 -2.93
C LYS A 206 -1.14 12.31 -2.87
N ALA A 207 -1.59 11.09 -3.14
CA ALA A 207 -0.75 9.90 -3.04
C ALA A 207 0.28 9.84 -4.17
N THR A 208 1.57 9.72 -3.83
CA THR A 208 2.65 9.52 -4.81
C THR A 208 2.73 8.05 -5.25
N LYS A 209 3.24 7.81 -6.47
CA LYS A 209 3.37 6.46 -7.04
C LYS A 209 4.22 5.58 -6.12
N GLY A 210 3.65 4.48 -5.61
CA GLY A 210 4.30 3.57 -4.66
C GLY A 210 4.10 3.90 -3.17
N SER A 211 3.42 5.01 -2.83
CA SER A 211 3.00 5.26 -1.45
C SER A 211 1.94 4.24 -1.00
N LYS A 212 2.04 3.76 0.24
CA LYS A 212 0.98 2.92 0.82
C LYS A 212 -0.27 3.79 0.96
N GLY A 213 -1.33 3.44 0.23
CA GLY A 213 -2.60 4.13 0.33
C GLY A 213 -3.07 4.16 1.78
N LEU A 214 -3.21 5.36 2.36
CA LEU A 214 -3.88 5.53 3.64
C LEU A 214 -5.37 5.30 3.38
N ASP A 215 -5.88 4.18 3.88
CA ASP A 215 -7.31 3.87 3.82
C ASP A 215 -8.02 4.67 4.92
N PHE A 216 -8.95 5.51 4.49
CA PHE A 216 -9.86 6.29 5.33
C PHE A 216 -11.21 5.56 5.51
N SER A 217 -11.42 4.43 4.83
CA SER A 217 -12.65 3.64 4.92
C SER A 217 -12.70 2.74 6.16
N TYR A 218 -13.80 2.84 6.89
CA TYR A 218 -14.16 1.91 7.98
C TYR A 218 -15.01 0.72 7.51
N LEU A 219 -15.41 0.67 6.23
CA LEU A 219 -16.42 -0.27 5.72
C LEU A 219 -16.03 -1.73 5.93
N ALA A 220 -14.77 -2.07 5.67
CA ALA A 220 -14.28 -3.43 5.84
C ALA A 220 -14.36 -3.91 7.30
N TRP A 221 -14.10 -3.00 8.25
CA TRP A 221 -14.26 -3.27 9.67
C TRP A 221 -15.75 -3.34 10.07
N LEU A 222 -16.58 -2.46 9.52
CA LEU A 222 -18.02 -2.40 9.83
C LEU A 222 -18.75 -3.71 9.48
N HIS A 223 -18.37 -4.38 8.39
CA HIS A 223 -18.93 -5.69 8.04
C HIS A 223 -18.60 -6.78 9.07
N LEU A 224 -17.41 -6.73 9.69
CA LEU A 224 -17.05 -7.63 10.78
C LEU A 224 -17.81 -7.27 12.05
N PHE A 225 -17.90 -5.97 12.35
CA PHE A 225 -18.67 -5.45 13.48
C PHE A 225 -20.14 -5.89 13.41
N ALA A 226 -20.81 -5.69 12.27
CA ALA A 226 -22.21 -6.03 12.06
C ALA A 226 -22.49 -7.55 12.13
N LYS A 227 -21.49 -8.39 11.86
CA LYS A 227 -21.60 -9.84 12.04
C LYS A 227 -21.59 -10.21 13.53
N GLN A 228 -20.80 -9.53 14.34
CA GLN A 228 -20.63 -9.82 15.75
C GLN A 228 -21.67 -9.13 16.63
N TYR A 229 -22.11 -7.93 16.25
CA TYR A 229 -23.08 -7.09 16.96
C TYR A 229 -24.26 -6.69 16.06
N PRO A 230 -25.05 -7.66 15.54
CA PRO A 230 -26.11 -7.40 14.58
C PRO A 230 -27.27 -6.55 15.13
N SER A 231 -27.42 -6.47 16.45
CA SER A 231 -28.42 -5.62 17.11
C SER A 231 -28.04 -4.13 17.15
N ILE A 232 -26.75 -3.79 16.99
CA ILE A 232 -26.26 -2.41 16.97
C ILE A 232 -26.21 -1.90 15.53
N VAL A 233 -25.55 -2.66 14.65
CA VAL A 233 -25.56 -2.42 13.20
C VAL A 233 -25.87 -3.74 12.52
N SER A 234 -27.00 -3.80 11.82
CA SER A 234 -27.36 -5.00 11.07
C SER A 234 -26.44 -5.20 9.86
N PRO A 235 -26.24 -6.45 9.40
CA PRO A 235 -25.50 -6.72 8.17
C PRO A 235 -26.06 -5.99 6.93
N ASP A 236 -27.36 -5.72 6.89
CA ASP A 236 -27.99 -5.01 5.77
C ASP A 236 -27.72 -3.50 5.84
N GLN A 237 -27.73 -2.90 7.03
CA GLN A 237 -27.27 -1.53 7.24
C GLN A 237 -25.81 -1.34 6.79
N ALA A 238 -24.91 -2.26 7.15
CA ALA A 238 -23.51 -2.21 6.72
C ALA A 238 -23.36 -2.27 5.18
N ARG A 239 -24.15 -3.12 4.51
CA ARG A 239 -24.18 -3.22 3.03
C ARG A 239 -24.76 -1.98 2.36
N LEU A 240 -25.85 -1.44 2.91
CA LEU A 240 -26.46 -0.22 2.39
C LEU A 240 -25.47 0.95 2.49
N LEU A 241 -24.74 1.05 3.59
CA LEU A 241 -23.72 2.08 3.76
C LEU A 241 -22.55 1.91 2.79
N GLU A 242 -22.10 0.68 2.51
CA GLU A 242 -21.10 0.42 1.47
C GLU A 242 -21.60 0.83 0.07
N GLY A 243 -22.87 0.53 -0.24
CA GLY A 243 -23.53 0.98 -1.45
C GLY A 243 -23.58 2.51 -1.54
N TYR A 244 -23.86 3.17 -0.42
CA TYR A 244 -23.92 4.63 -0.33
C TYR A 244 -22.55 5.26 -0.55
N HIS A 245 -21.48 4.75 0.08
CA HIS A 245 -20.10 5.19 -0.20
C HIS A 245 -19.73 5.03 -1.68
N THR A 246 -20.19 3.95 -2.31
CA THR A 246 -19.99 3.73 -3.76
C THR A 246 -20.72 4.78 -4.60
N HIS A 247 -21.98 5.10 -4.27
CA HIS A 247 -22.73 6.17 -4.92
C HIS A 247 -22.02 7.53 -4.78
N LEU A 248 -21.60 7.88 -3.56
CA LEU A 248 -20.89 9.12 -3.28
C LEU A 248 -19.56 9.22 -4.07
N SER A 249 -18.79 8.14 -4.10
CA SER A 249 -17.45 8.13 -4.71
C SER A 249 -17.47 8.16 -6.26
N THR A 250 -18.46 7.54 -6.89
CA THR A 250 -18.55 7.36 -8.36
C THR A 250 -19.27 8.50 -9.07
N THR A 251 -20.11 9.23 -8.37
CA THR A 251 -20.79 10.40 -8.94
C THR A 251 -19.77 11.52 -9.17
N ARG A 252 -19.83 12.16 -10.35
CA ARG A 252 -18.98 13.32 -10.67
C ARG A 252 -19.50 14.52 -9.89
N ILE A 253 -18.63 15.11 -9.08
CA ILE A 253 -18.94 16.28 -8.26
C ILE A 253 -17.68 17.13 -8.22
N GLU A 254 -17.83 18.45 -8.32
CA GLU A 254 -16.71 19.39 -8.37
C GLU A 254 -16.14 19.69 -6.98
N LYS A 255 -16.99 19.82 -5.94
CA LYS A 255 -16.54 20.28 -4.61
C LYS A 255 -16.70 19.25 -3.51
N SER A 256 -17.91 18.76 -3.21
CA SER A 256 -18.13 17.83 -2.08
C SER A 256 -19.22 16.80 -2.32
N SER A 257 -19.01 15.59 -1.80
CA SER A 257 -20.01 14.52 -1.75
C SER A 257 -21.29 14.90 -1.00
N THR A 258 -21.27 15.99 -0.21
CA THR A 258 -22.44 16.54 0.47
C THR A 258 -23.53 16.99 -0.51
N GLU A 259 -23.17 17.40 -1.74
CA GLU A 259 -24.10 17.87 -2.77
C GLU A 259 -25.09 16.79 -3.24
N ILE A 260 -24.72 15.52 -3.09
CA ILE A 260 -25.53 14.36 -3.51
C ILE A 260 -25.92 13.50 -2.30
N LYS A 261 -25.83 14.07 -1.09
CA LYS A 261 -26.20 13.39 0.14
C LYS A 261 -27.68 12.96 0.06
N LYS A 262 -27.93 11.73 0.47
CA LYS A 262 -29.27 11.15 0.61
C LYS A 262 -29.48 10.69 2.04
N SER A 263 -30.71 10.83 2.54
CA SER A 263 -31.09 10.19 3.79
C SER A 263 -31.03 8.67 3.65
N TYR A 264 -30.93 7.97 4.79
CA TYR A 264 -30.96 6.50 4.80
C TYR A 264 -32.22 5.96 4.14
N ALA A 265 -33.39 6.52 4.46
CA ALA A 265 -34.68 6.09 3.90
C ALA A 265 -34.71 6.26 2.37
N GLU A 266 -34.31 7.42 1.85
CA GLU A 266 -34.26 7.67 0.41
C GLU A 266 -33.33 6.72 -0.32
N PHE A 267 -32.14 6.47 0.23
CA PHE A 267 -31.19 5.56 -0.40
C PHE A 267 -31.64 4.10 -0.31
N ALA A 268 -32.20 3.69 0.82
CA ALA A 268 -32.72 2.34 1.04
C ALA A 268 -33.94 2.05 0.15
N MET A 269 -34.81 3.02 -0.15
CA MET A 269 -35.92 2.80 -1.08
C MET A 269 -35.46 2.44 -2.50
N HIS A 270 -34.32 2.98 -2.95
CA HIS A 270 -33.82 2.77 -4.30
C HIS A 270 -32.76 1.65 -4.42
N TRP A 271 -32.04 1.35 -3.33
CA TRP A 271 -30.96 0.35 -3.30
C TRP A 271 -31.27 -0.88 -2.42
N GLY A 272 -32.30 -0.79 -1.59
CA GLY A 272 -32.75 -1.77 -0.61
C GLY A 272 -33.90 -2.67 -1.07
N SER A 273 -34.23 -2.72 -2.36
CA SER A 273 -35.04 -3.83 -2.91
C SER A 273 -34.22 -5.14 -3.02
N ILE A 274 -33.46 -5.44 -1.97
CA ILE A 274 -32.99 -6.80 -1.71
C ILE A 274 -34.17 -7.46 -1.00
N ASP A 275 -34.82 -8.38 -1.71
CA ASP A 275 -35.89 -9.19 -1.17
C ASP A 275 -35.42 -9.87 0.14
N PRO A 276 -36.07 -9.61 1.29
CA PRO A 276 -35.72 -10.19 2.58
C PRO A 276 -35.73 -11.72 2.59
N SER A 277 -36.38 -12.36 1.61
CA SER A 277 -36.44 -13.81 1.46
C SER A 277 -35.21 -14.45 0.81
N GLN A 278 -34.29 -13.67 0.23
CA GLN A 278 -33.13 -14.24 -0.48
C GLN A 278 -31.94 -14.51 0.44
N SER A 279 -31.51 -15.77 0.45
CA SER A 279 -30.33 -16.19 1.22
C SER A 279 -29.03 -15.58 0.66
N LYS A 280 -28.01 -15.49 1.53
CA LYS A 280 -26.67 -14.95 1.22
C LYS A 280 -26.02 -15.60 -0.02
N SER A 281 -26.30 -16.88 -0.28
CA SER A 281 -25.78 -17.62 -1.43
C SER A 281 -26.49 -17.21 -2.73
N GLU A 282 -27.80 -16.99 -2.68
CA GLU A 282 -28.62 -16.65 -3.84
C GLU A 282 -28.36 -15.23 -4.34
N ASN A 283 -28.19 -14.25 -3.44
CA ASN A 283 -27.85 -12.89 -3.82
C ASN A 283 -26.46 -12.82 -4.48
N LEU A 284 -25.48 -13.55 -3.92
CA LEU A 284 -24.13 -13.65 -4.49
C LEU A 284 -24.15 -14.35 -5.85
N LYS A 285 -24.96 -15.41 -5.99
CA LYS A 285 -25.15 -16.17 -7.23
C LYS A 285 -25.85 -15.32 -8.29
N TRP A 286 -26.86 -14.53 -7.92
CA TRP A 286 -27.58 -13.61 -8.79
C TRP A 286 -26.69 -12.45 -9.27
N ARG A 287 -25.94 -11.80 -8.36
CA ARG A 287 -24.97 -10.75 -8.73
C ARG A 287 -23.85 -11.28 -9.62
N ARG A 288 -23.30 -12.46 -9.29
CA ARG A 288 -22.32 -13.15 -10.15
C ARG A 288 -22.91 -13.51 -11.50
N SER A 289 -24.16 -13.97 -11.55
CA SER A 289 -24.87 -14.29 -12.78
C SER A 289 -25.12 -13.05 -13.64
N ARG A 290 -25.51 -11.92 -13.05
CA ARG A 290 -25.70 -10.64 -13.76
C ARG A 290 -24.40 -10.05 -14.28
N TYR A 291 -23.31 -10.13 -13.50
CA TYR A 291 -21.97 -9.73 -13.94
C TYR A 291 -21.45 -10.66 -15.04
N ALA A 292 -21.62 -11.98 -14.89
CA ALA A 292 -21.25 -12.97 -15.91
C ALA A 292 -22.01 -12.75 -17.22
N ALA A 293 -23.32 -12.48 -17.14
CA ALA A 293 -24.21 -12.17 -18.26
C ALA A 293 -24.06 -10.74 -18.82
N GLY A 294 -23.23 -9.88 -18.21
CA GLY A 294 -23.00 -8.51 -18.68
C GLY A 294 -24.18 -7.53 -18.50
N LEU A 295 -25.20 -7.93 -17.74
CA LEU A 295 -26.45 -7.17 -17.52
C LEU A 295 -26.28 -5.94 -16.62
N ASP A 296 -25.13 -5.77 -15.97
CA ASP A 296 -24.83 -4.61 -15.13
C ASP A 296 -24.08 -3.49 -15.88
N GLY A 297 -23.75 -3.71 -17.15
CA GLY A 297 -23.02 -2.77 -18.01
C GLY A 297 -21.56 -2.51 -17.59
N ARG A 298 -21.09 -2.99 -16.43
CA ARG A 298 -19.73 -2.77 -15.92
C ARG A 298 -18.71 -3.60 -16.68
N LYS A 299 -19.06 -4.84 -17.03
CA LYS A 299 -18.22 -5.69 -17.88
C LYS A 299 -18.04 -5.05 -19.27
N ARG A 300 -19.09 -4.47 -19.83
CA ARG A 300 -19.08 -3.78 -21.13
C ARG A 300 -18.31 -2.45 -21.06
N LYS A 301 -18.56 -1.62 -20.05
CA LYS A 301 -17.79 -0.37 -19.82
C LYS A 301 -16.32 -0.61 -19.50
N ASN A 302 -15.98 -1.62 -18.70
CA ASN A 302 -14.58 -1.97 -18.43
C ASN A 302 -13.90 -2.58 -19.65
N LYS A 303 -14.59 -3.44 -20.39
CA LYS A 303 -14.09 -3.99 -21.66
C LYS A 303 -13.81 -2.85 -22.64
N GLN A 304 -14.77 -1.96 -22.85
CA GLN A 304 -14.62 -0.83 -23.76
C GLN A 304 -13.56 0.17 -23.30
N LYS A 305 -13.47 0.48 -22.00
CA LYS A 305 -12.42 1.35 -21.46
C LYS A 305 -11.02 0.73 -21.57
N ILE A 306 -10.91 -0.59 -21.42
CA ILE A 306 -9.66 -1.33 -21.63
C ILE A 306 -9.32 -1.37 -23.12
N GLU A 307 -10.29 -1.61 -24.00
CA GLU A 307 -10.11 -1.62 -25.46
C GLU A 307 -9.72 -0.23 -25.99
N ASP A 308 -10.37 0.84 -25.53
CA ASP A 308 -10.04 2.23 -25.89
C ASP A 308 -8.65 2.63 -25.38
N GLN A 309 -8.23 2.12 -24.21
CA GLN A 309 -6.89 2.33 -23.68
C GLN A 309 -5.85 1.55 -24.48
N ILE A 310 -6.12 0.28 -24.80
CA ILE A 310 -5.25 -0.57 -25.64
C ILE A 310 -5.09 0.07 -27.02
N ALA A 311 -6.18 0.49 -27.67
CA ALA A 311 -6.14 1.12 -28.99
C ALA A 311 -5.33 2.43 -28.99
N ARG A 312 -5.40 3.23 -27.93
CA ARG A 312 -4.58 4.45 -27.78
C ARG A 312 -3.10 4.13 -27.53
N GLU A 313 -2.81 3.13 -26.69
CA GLU A 313 -1.45 2.70 -26.40
C GLU A 313 -0.80 2.03 -27.63
N ASP A 314 -1.55 1.25 -28.42
CA ASP A 314 -1.09 0.64 -29.66
C ASP A 314 -0.85 1.67 -30.77
N ALA A 315 -1.71 2.69 -30.89
CA ALA A 315 -1.50 3.80 -31.81
C ALA A 315 -0.24 4.61 -31.47
N GLN A 316 -0.02 4.90 -30.18
CA GLN A 316 1.20 5.60 -29.72
C GLN A 316 2.47 4.74 -29.89
N ASN A 317 2.35 3.43 -29.69
CA ASN A 317 3.44 2.47 -29.90
C ASN A 317 3.84 2.35 -31.38
N TRP A 318 2.87 2.43 -32.29
CA TRP A 318 3.11 2.37 -33.74
C TRP A 318 3.78 3.66 -34.25
N GLU A 319 3.33 4.82 -33.78
CA GLU A 319 3.94 6.12 -34.10
C GLU A 319 5.37 6.23 -33.55
N ALA A 320 5.64 5.64 -32.38
CA ALA A 320 6.99 5.58 -31.81
C ALA A 320 7.95 4.66 -32.62
N GLN A 321 7.42 3.64 -33.32
CA GLN A 321 8.19 2.65 -34.06
C GLN A 321 8.76 3.19 -35.40
N SER A 322 8.14 4.24 -35.93
CA SER A 322 8.59 4.94 -37.14
C SER A 322 9.61 6.04 -36.87
N VAL A 323 9.65 6.59 -35.64
CA VAL A 323 10.47 7.76 -35.29
C VAL A 323 11.68 7.42 -34.40
N LEU A 324 11.56 6.48 -33.45
CA LEU A 324 12.60 6.19 -32.45
C LEU A 324 13.65 5.20 -32.95
N SER A 325 14.88 5.27 -32.41
CA SER A 325 15.89 4.21 -32.58
C SER A 325 15.41 2.88 -31.97
N PRO A 326 15.88 1.72 -32.46
CA PRO A 326 15.52 0.42 -31.90
C PRO A 326 15.76 0.31 -30.37
N GLU A 327 16.80 0.98 -29.87
CA GLU A 327 17.19 1.03 -28.45
C GLU A 327 16.21 1.86 -27.62
N GLU A 328 15.74 2.99 -28.16
CA GLU A 328 14.73 3.84 -27.52
C GLU A 328 13.33 3.20 -27.54
N TYR A 329 13.02 2.46 -28.61
CA TYR A 329 11.77 1.70 -28.74
C TYR A 329 11.67 0.58 -27.69
N ALA A 330 12.77 -0.13 -27.42
CA ALA A 330 12.83 -1.20 -26.42
C ALA A 330 12.67 -0.71 -24.96
N ALA A 331 12.91 0.58 -24.70
CA ALA A 331 12.85 1.19 -23.38
C ALA A 331 11.47 1.79 -23.01
N LEU A 332 10.49 1.78 -23.92
CA LEU A 332 9.18 2.39 -23.69
C LEU A 332 8.39 1.68 -22.56
N PRO A 333 8.05 2.37 -21.47
CA PRO A 333 7.26 1.79 -20.38
C PRO A 333 5.79 1.74 -20.77
N GLY A 334 5.17 0.55 -20.85
CA GLY A 334 3.71 0.50 -20.92
C GLY A 334 3.01 -0.72 -21.47
N ARG A 335 3.69 -1.74 -22.01
CA ARG A 335 2.94 -2.82 -22.67
C ARG A 335 2.40 -3.82 -21.66
N ARG A 336 1.06 -3.98 -21.65
CA ARG A 336 0.34 -4.84 -20.72
C ARG A 336 0.72 -6.29 -21.01
N ARG A 337 1.54 -6.87 -20.14
CA ARG A 337 2.00 -8.25 -20.25
C ARG A 337 0.79 -9.19 -20.26
N PRO A 338 0.74 -10.16 -21.18
CA PRO A 338 -0.19 -11.28 -21.07
C PRO A 338 -0.05 -11.91 -19.68
N THR A 339 -1.16 -12.05 -18.97
CA THR A 339 -1.20 -12.59 -17.59
C THR A 339 -1.39 -14.11 -17.57
N LYS A 340 -1.57 -14.73 -18.74
CA LYS A 340 -1.56 -16.18 -18.87
C LYS A 340 -0.12 -16.67 -18.65
N GLY A 341 0.04 -17.66 -17.78
CA GLY A 341 1.36 -18.21 -17.46
C GLY A 341 1.84 -19.25 -18.48
N ASP A 342 1.50 -19.09 -19.74
CA ASP A 342 1.89 -19.94 -20.87
C ASP A 342 2.55 -19.07 -21.96
N TYR A 343 2.82 -19.66 -23.13
CA TYR A 343 3.37 -18.95 -24.30
C TYR A 343 2.35 -18.72 -25.41
N GLU A 344 1.06 -19.01 -25.21
CA GLU A 344 0.01 -18.84 -26.24
C GLU A 344 -0.07 -17.40 -26.75
N TRP A 345 0.30 -16.44 -25.90
CA TRP A 345 0.27 -15.02 -26.25
C TRP A 345 1.24 -14.64 -27.38
N VAL A 346 2.22 -15.49 -27.72
CA VAL A 346 3.14 -15.25 -28.84
C VAL A 346 2.39 -15.27 -30.18
N GLU A 347 1.31 -16.07 -30.31
CA GLU A 347 0.47 -16.30 -31.50
C GLU A 347 -0.35 -15.09 -32.00
N SER A 348 -0.15 -13.92 -31.43
CA SER A 348 -0.77 -12.70 -31.97
C SER A 348 -0.06 -11.43 -31.55
N TYR A 349 0.74 -11.49 -30.48
CA TYR A 349 1.30 -10.30 -29.83
C TYR A 349 2.45 -9.66 -30.61
N TYR A 350 3.16 -10.43 -31.43
CA TYR A 350 4.31 -9.93 -32.19
C TYR A 350 4.02 -9.63 -33.66
N ASN A 351 2.86 -10.06 -34.18
CA ASN A 351 2.49 -9.79 -35.56
C ASN A 351 2.40 -8.29 -35.82
N THR A 352 3.14 -7.84 -36.83
CA THR A 352 3.02 -6.48 -37.37
C THR A 352 2.78 -6.55 -38.87
N PRO A 353 2.24 -5.50 -39.51
CA PRO A 353 2.09 -5.46 -40.97
C PRO A 353 3.39 -5.75 -41.74
N GLU A 354 4.54 -5.44 -41.14
CA GLU A 354 5.88 -5.65 -41.71
C GLU A 354 6.45 -7.05 -41.43
N ASN A 355 5.89 -7.78 -40.46
CA ASN A 355 6.27 -9.14 -40.14
C ASN A 355 5.04 -9.97 -39.73
N PRO A 356 4.14 -10.25 -40.69
CA PRO A 356 2.84 -10.87 -40.41
C PRO A 356 2.95 -12.34 -39.98
N HIS A 357 4.15 -12.94 -40.08
CA HIS A 357 4.44 -14.33 -39.80
C HIS A 357 5.63 -14.50 -38.84
N ILE A 358 5.89 -13.51 -37.98
CA ILE A 358 7.00 -13.59 -37.00
C ILE A 358 6.89 -14.79 -36.07
N GLU A 359 5.68 -15.31 -35.87
CA GLU A 359 5.40 -16.52 -35.11
C GLU A 359 6.12 -17.75 -35.68
N ASP A 360 6.24 -17.87 -37.00
CA ASP A 360 6.97 -18.97 -37.64
C ASP A 360 8.45 -18.95 -37.24
N ASN A 361 9.04 -17.76 -37.16
CA ASN A 361 10.42 -17.57 -36.71
C ASN A 361 10.58 -17.78 -35.19
N LEU A 362 9.51 -17.63 -34.41
CA LEU A 362 9.50 -17.83 -32.97
C LEU A 362 9.07 -19.25 -32.56
N ALA A 363 8.59 -20.09 -33.48
CA ALA A 363 8.01 -21.39 -33.17
C ALA A 363 8.96 -22.31 -32.38
N SER A 364 10.23 -22.40 -32.80
CA SER A 364 11.25 -23.20 -32.08
C SER A 364 11.56 -22.63 -30.70
N TRP A 365 11.51 -21.31 -30.54
CA TRP A 365 11.71 -20.62 -29.27
C TRP A 365 10.55 -20.84 -28.29
N VAL A 366 9.31 -20.80 -28.80
CA VAL A 366 8.10 -21.12 -28.03
C VAL A 366 8.15 -22.55 -27.54
N ARG A 367 8.53 -23.49 -28.42
CA ARG A 367 8.71 -24.90 -28.07
C ARG A 367 9.79 -25.10 -26.99
N ALA A 368 10.93 -24.42 -27.11
CA ALA A 368 11.98 -24.46 -26.09
C ALA A 368 11.51 -23.88 -24.74
N GLY A 369 10.73 -22.79 -24.78
CA GLY A 369 10.09 -22.22 -23.60
C GLY A 369 9.13 -23.21 -22.94
N GLN A 370 8.28 -23.89 -23.70
CA GLN A 370 7.32 -24.88 -23.19
C GLN A 370 8.04 -26.02 -22.46
N LEU A 371 9.11 -26.57 -23.04
CA LEU A 371 9.94 -27.59 -22.40
C LEU A 371 10.56 -27.11 -21.08
N HIS A 372 11.01 -25.84 -21.01
CA HIS A 372 11.49 -25.23 -19.76
C HIS A 372 10.37 -25.11 -18.73
N LEU A 373 9.16 -24.71 -19.14
CA LEU A 373 8.03 -24.65 -18.22
C LEU A 373 7.62 -26.02 -17.68
N GLU A 374 7.58 -27.05 -18.51
CA GLU A 374 7.30 -28.43 -18.08
C GLU A 374 8.31 -28.87 -17.02
N HIS A 375 9.60 -28.60 -17.23
CA HIS A 375 10.65 -28.91 -16.26
C HIS A 375 10.48 -28.15 -14.93
N ILE A 376 10.13 -26.86 -14.98
CA ILE A 376 9.88 -26.03 -13.80
C ILE A 376 8.60 -26.45 -13.07
N GLU A 377 7.55 -26.86 -13.79
CA GLU A 377 6.32 -27.37 -13.19
C GLU A 377 6.57 -28.67 -12.40
N GLU A 378 7.45 -29.54 -12.90
CA GLU A 378 7.84 -30.78 -12.22
C GLU A 378 8.73 -30.52 -10.99
N HIS A 379 9.66 -29.57 -11.06
CA HIS A 379 10.70 -29.41 -10.03
C HIS A 379 10.47 -28.23 -9.07
N GLN A 380 9.87 -27.14 -9.53
CA GLN A 380 9.69 -25.88 -8.77
C GLN A 380 8.41 -25.12 -9.19
N PRO A 381 7.20 -25.66 -8.99
CA PRO A 381 5.95 -25.07 -9.49
C PRO A 381 5.65 -23.65 -8.96
N LYS A 382 6.25 -23.27 -7.81
CA LYS A 382 6.10 -21.94 -7.20
C LYS A 382 6.89 -20.83 -7.93
N SER A 383 7.89 -21.16 -8.75
CA SER A 383 8.69 -20.17 -9.51
C SER A 383 8.18 -19.94 -10.94
N ARG A 384 7.21 -20.74 -11.40
CA ARG A 384 6.62 -20.70 -12.76
C ARG A 384 6.34 -19.28 -13.27
N ALA A 385 5.63 -18.47 -12.50
CA ALA A 385 5.27 -17.10 -12.92
C ALA A 385 6.48 -16.17 -13.09
N GLN A 386 7.55 -16.40 -12.32
CA GLN A 386 8.79 -15.64 -12.41
C GLN A 386 9.62 -16.07 -13.63
N GLU A 387 9.67 -17.38 -13.92
CA GLU A 387 10.37 -17.97 -15.07
C GLU A 387 9.73 -17.57 -16.41
N VAL A 388 8.40 -17.62 -16.51
CA VAL A 388 7.65 -17.06 -17.66
C VAL A 388 8.03 -15.58 -17.88
N GLY A 389 8.15 -14.82 -16.79
CA GLY A 389 8.50 -13.40 -16.83
C GLY A 389 9.93 -13.11 -17.31
N TYR A 390 10.87 -14.05 -17.17
CA TYR A 390 12.23 -13.90 -17.71
C TYR A 390 12.27 -14.19 -19.22
N ILE A 391 11.49 -15.17 -19.67
CA ILE A 391 11.41 -15.52 -21.09
C ILE A 391 10.70 -14.43 -21.91
N HIS A 392 9.81 -13.64 -21.30
CA HIS A 392 9.25 -12.44 -21.93
C HIS A 392 10.31 -11.47 -22.46
N ILE A 393 11.43 -11.29 -21.76
CA ILE A 393 12.49 -10.37 -22.19
C ILE A 393 13.16 -10.89 -23.47
N LEU A 394 13.41 -12.20 -23.53
CA LEU A 394 13.99 -12.84 -24.70
C LEU A 394 13.03 -12.78 -25.90
N MET A 395 11.74 -13.04 -25.67
CA MET A 395 10.72 -12.99 -26.71
C MET A 395 10.47 -11.56 -27.20
N ASP A 396 10.55 -10.54 -26.35
CA ASP A 396 10.45 -9.14 -26.80
C ASP A 396 11.67 -8.73 -27.63
N TYR A 397 12.86 -9.25 -27.30
CA TYR A 397 14.06 -9.06 -28.10
C TYR A 397 13.89 -9.69 -29.49
N LEU A 398 13.52 -10.97 -29.54
CA LEU A 398 13.36 -11.73 -30.80
C LEU A 398 12.16 -11.25 -31.63
N GLY A 399 10.99 -11.06 -31.01
CA GLY A 399 9.75 -10.73 -31.72
C GLY A 399 9.61 -9.26 -32.10
N ARG A 400 10.41 -8.35 -31.54
CA ARG A 400 10.27 -6.89 -31.80
C ARG A 400 11.56 -6.16 -32.05
N TYR A 401 12.51 -6.22 -31.11
CA TYR A 401 13.74 -5.43 -31.22
C TYR A 401 14.55 -5.86 -32.44
N LEU A 402 14.84 -7.15 -32.55
CA LEU A 402 15.70 -7.68 -33.61
C LEU A 402 15.08 -7.47 -35.01
N PRO A 403 13.79 -7.74 -35.27
CA PRO A 403 13.15 -7.41 -36.54
C PRO A 403 13.21 -5.92 -36.88
N ALA A 404 12.97 -5.04 -35.90
CA ALA A 404 13.04 -3.60 -36.11
C ALA A 404 14.47 -3.13 -36.42
N TRP A 405 15.47 -3.75 -35.78
CA TRP A 405 16.88 -3.47 -36.00
C TRP A 405 17.36 -3.96 -37.37
N LEU A 406 17.02 -5.20 -37.76
CA LEU A 406 17.34 -5.79 -39.06
C LEU A 406 16.76 -4.95 -40.21
N ARG A 407 15.53 -4.45 -40.05
CA ARG A 407 14.91 -3.55 -41.03
C ARG A 407 15.70 -2.24 -41.23
N LYS A 408 16.30 -1.70 -40.17
CA LYS A 408 17.11 -0.47 -40.23
C LYS A 408 18.54 -0.72 -40.70
N HIS A 409 19.00 -1.98 -40.65
CA HIS A 409 20.35 -2.39 -41.01
C HIS A 409 20.32 -3.61 -41.94
N PRO A 410 19.75 -3.47 -43.16
CA PRO A 410 19.56 -4.59 -44.08
C PRO A 410 20.90 -5.22 -44.51
N ASP A 411 21.98 -4.42 -44.56
CA ASP A 411 23.31 -4.87 -44.98
C ASP A 411 24.16 -5.45 -43.83
N SER A 412 23.58 -5.64 -42.64
CA SER A 412 24.33 -6.07 -41.45
C SER A 412 24.88 -7.49 -41.52
N GLY A 413 24.38 -8.32 -42.45
CA GLY A 413 24.70 -9.76 -42.53
C GLY A 413 24.27 -10.56 -41.29
N VAL A 414 23.45 -9.96 -40.42
CA VAL A 414 22.89 -10.62 -39.24
C VAL A 414 21.58 -11.29 -39.67
N GLU A 415 21.50 -12.59 -39.47
CA GLU A 415 20.28 -13.36 -39.73
C GLU A 415 19.41 -13.45 -38.47
N PHE A 416 18.11 -13.68 -38.67
CA PHE A 416 17.21 -13.94 -37.56
C PHE A 416 17.51 -15.34 -36.99
N PRO A 417 17.77 -15.49 -35.68
CA PRO A 417 18.04 -16.78 -35.08
C PRO A 417 16.71 -17.51 -34.89
N THR A 418 16.39 -18.43 -35.78
CA THR A 418 15.15 -19.21 -35.78
C THR A 418 15.16 -20.31 -34.71
N ASN A 419 16.34 -20.70 -34.24
CA ASN A 419 16.53 -21.65 -33.15
C ASN A 419 17.59 -21.17 -32.15
N ILE A 420 17.65 -21.86 -31.01
CA ILE A 420 18.57 -21.51 -29.93
C ILE A 420 20.05 -21.70 -30.29
N GLU A 421 20.34 -22.61 -31.22
CA GLU A 421 21.71 -22.91 -31.68
C GLU A 421 22.26 -21.78 -32.55
N GLU A 422 21.39 -21.08 -33.28
CA GLU A 422 21.73 -19.88 -34.05
C GLU A 422 21.94 -18.64 -33.17
N PHE A 423 21.49 -18.68 -31.92
CA PHE A 423 21.60 -17.60 -30.93
C PHE A 423 22.97 -17.55 -30.25
N HIS A 424 24.05 -17.72 -31.02
CA HIS A 424 25.40 -17.91 -30.48
C HIS A 424 26.17 -16.61 -30.17
N ARG A 425 25.57 -15.42 -30.35
CA ARG A 425 26.19 -14.12 -30.00
C ARG A 425 25.63 -13.55 -28.68
N SER A 426 26.08 -14.15 -27.57
CA SER A 426 26.23 -13.59 -26.21
C SER A 426 25.06 -12.80 -25.58
N ILE A 427 24.32 -13.44 -24.65
CA ILE A 427 23.63 -12.72 -23.56
C ILE A 427 24.07 -13.31 -22.21
N PHE A 428 24.77 -12.49 -21.43
CA PHE A 428 25.13 -12.77 -20.04
C PHE A 428 23.93 -12.50 -19.12
N TRP A 429 23.44 -13.51 -18.39
CA TRP A 429 22.56 -13.30 -17.24
C TRP A 429 23.40 -13.06 -15.99
N HIS A 430 23.78 -11.81 -15.71
CA HIS A 430 24.30 -11.47 -14.39
C HIS A 430 23.17 -11.04 -13.47
N ARG A 431 22.54 -12.01 -12.76
CA ARG A 431 21.86 -11.77 -11.46
C ARG A 431 21.40 -13.02 -10.69
N THR A 432 22.14 -14.14 -10.75
CA THR A 432 22.08 -15.15 -9.68
C THR A 432 23.39 -15.09 -8.89
N LYS A 433 23.28 -15.00 -7.57
CA LYS A 433 24.43 -14.90 -6.65
C LYS A 433 25.41 -16.05 -6.91
N LYS A 434 26.71 -15.71 -6.96
CA LYS A 434 27.87 -16.54 -7.37
C LYS A 434 28.04 -17.94 -6.74
N ASN A 435 27.18 -18.46 -5.87
CA ASN A 435 27.49 -19.66 -5.06
C ASN A 435 26.33 -20.66 -4.88
N THR A 436 25.53 -20.95 -5.91
CA THR A 436 24.56 -22.06 -5.82
C THR A 436 25.20 -23.33 -6.38
N LYS A 437 25.68 -24.22 -5.49
CA LYS A 437 26.21 -25.54 -5.87
C LYS A 437 25.09 -26.58 -5.83
N ILE A 438 24.94 -27.36 -6.89
CA ILE A 438 24.01 -28.51 -6.93
C ILE A 438 24.79 -29.77 -6.52
N LYS A 439 24.19 -30.66 -5.73
CA LYS A 439 24.76 -31.98 -5.41
C LYS A 439 24.50 -32.95 -6.57
N ASN A 440 25.55 -33.62 -7.02
CA ASN A 440 25.49 -34.60 -8.10
C ASN A 440 24.66 -35.84 -7.67
N LEU A 441 23.76 -36.32 -8.53
CA LEU A 441 22.84 -37.43 -8.23
C LEU A 441 23.53 -38.82 -8.20
N LYS A 442 24.80 -38.91 -8.61
CA LYS A 442 25.59 -40.17 -8.58
C LYS A 442 26.95 -40.03 -7.86
N GLY A 443 27.08 -39.10 -6.91
CA GLY A 443 28.29 -38.99 -6.08
C GLY A 443 28.34 -37.73 -5.21
N SER A 444 29.25 -37.71 -4.23
CA SER A 444 29.39 -36.62 -3.24
C SER A 444 30.08 -35.35 -3.76
N SER A 445 30.30 -35.21 -5.06
CA SER A 445 30.89 -34.01 -5.66
C SER A 445 29.83 -32.95 -5.96
N HIS A 446 30.22 -31.68 -5.79
CA HIS A 446 29.41 -30.52 -6.14
C HIS A 446 29.76 -30.04 -7.55
N LEU A 447 28.75 -29.80 -8.38
CA LEU A 447 28.91 -29.21 -9.71
C LEU A 447 28.58 -27.72 -9.65
N ASP A 448 29.42 -26.91 -10.30
CA ASP A 448 29.15 -25.49 -10.53
C ASP A 448 28.08 -25.37 -11.65
N LEU A 449 27.10 -24.49 -11.45
CA LEU A 449 26.04 -24.24 -12.43
C LEU A 449 26.64 -23.69 -13.74
N PRO A 450 26.29 -24.25 -14.91
CA PRO A 450 26.74 -23.72 -16.19
C PRO A 450 26.22 -22.29 -16.41
N LEU A 451 27.12 -21.40 -16.84
CA LEU A 451 26.88 -19.96 -16.99
C LEU A 451 26.01 -19.58 -18.21
N THR A 452 25.67 -20.53 -19.09
CA THR A 452 24.90 -20.28 -20.33
C THR A 452 23.86 -21.38 -20.58
N LEU A 453 22.75 -21.02 -21.26
CA LEU A 453 21.67 -21.97 -21.62
C LEU A 453 22.19 -23.13 -22.49
N THR A 454 23.15 -22.85 -23.36
CA THR A 454 23.83 -23.86 -24.21
C THR A 454 24.62 -24.87 -23.36
N ALA A 455 25.27 -24.42 -22.28
CA ALA A 455 26.00 -25.29 -21.38
C ALA A 455 25.08 -26.14 -20.50
N PHE A 456 23.88 -25.64 -20.15
CA PHE A 456 22.84 -26.44 -19.53
C PHE A 456 22.33 -27.55 -20.46
N PHE A 457 22.02 -27.22 -21.73
CA PHE A 457 21.55 -28.21 -22.71
C PHE A 457 22.58 -29.28 -23.03
N LYS A 458 23.87 -28.95 -23.17
CA LYS A 458 24.93 -29.98 -23.35
C LYS A 458 25.00 -30.97 -22.19
N VAL A 459 24.76 -30.52 -20.96
CA VAL A 459 24.78 -31.40 -19.77
C VAL A 459 23.53 -32.28 -19.72
N VAL A 460 22.35 -31.73 -20.04
CA VAL A 460 21.08 -32.49 -20.03
C VAL A 460 21.03 -33.50 -21.18
N VAL A 461 21.44 -33.11 -22.39
CA VAL A 461 21.46 -34.01 -23.56
C VAL A 461 22.50 -35.12 -23.40
N ALA A 462 23.68 -34.83 -22.84
CA ALA A 462 24.68 -35.87 -22.53
C ALA A 462 24.27 -36.81 -21.38
N SER A 463 23.21 -36.48 -20.63
CA SER A 463 22.65 -37.33 -19.56
C SER A 463 21.45 -38.15 -20.02
N ALA A 464 20.93 -37.89 -21.23
CA ALA A 464 19.77 -38.54 -21.84
C ALA A 464 20.13 -39.55 -22.95
N VAL A 465 21.43 -39.76 -23.19
CA VAL A 465 22.03 -40.85 -23.98
C VAL A 465 22.86 -41.69 -23.02
#